data_AF-A0A139AV63-F1
#
_entry.id   AF-A0A139AV63-F1
#
_cell.length_a   1.000
_cell.length_b   1.000
_cell.length_c   1.000
_cell.angle_alpha   90.00
_cell.angle_beta   90.00
_cell.angle_gamma   90.00
#
_symmetry.space_group_name_H-M   'P 1'
#
loop_
_entity.id
_entity.type
_entity.pdbx_description
1 polymer ?
#
loop_
_entity_poly.entity_id
_entity_poly.type
_entity_poly.pdbx_seq_one_letter_code
_entity_poly.pdbx_strand_id
1 'polypeptide(L)'
;MRSLLFAVIVVCSFTLGARGQEDLSWVPQPILALRLEGNITLSPTAHLFWSVNQAEGTATFAIANRQPPTWLGFGLSETGSMRGADIALLRKNSSGGLYLTDMHASDFVPPTEDMSQDLTLITAFQNDNITAFAFRRKIDAQCIDEDLTVRLSTNQWVITAFGSTDNFAYHGPNNRAAKDLWLLDPQKNFVQFVAPTDAQTLELLGSSKPYTVPMEDTVYCYSFHTLPNDTSYHVVMEEAITSPAVHHVVAYRCSAGAAAKARAMYSGAGNETQCAHISLNPADGARVFNPCTQVWAAWGLGQGPLIMPDNVGKPFGNDTSYSPIFLMLEIHYDNTRRLNITDQSGFRLTYTKTLRKYSMGTMTLGTDFPWITIPQGQASYSVPGVCPQDCTSQFTTPLNVFGNFFHMHMWGKEMHAKVVRDGRELIDFRVRYWDNNIQSLQKVSNFALMPGDNIQTVCTYDTTKSNGTVLGGYATYNEMCFLFLLYYPAVTLPTCLVENSLTTCSYGGKSKITANQLPLGISLLPGEANAPGAMCPAPAVNVSSPAPPVSSNSSSPSAKPGGASSVAKSRWSLALVLAGAGAVLWL
;
A
#
# COMPACT_ATOMS: atom_id res chain seq x y z
N MET A 1 22.83 -53.61 -38.22
CA MET A 1 22.59 -52.47 -39.12
C MET A 1 21.31 -51.75 -38.68
N ARG A 2 21.14 -50.49 -39.10
CA ARG A 2 19.95 -49.59 -39.03
C ARG A 2 18.64 -50.25 -38.57
N SER A 3 18.01 -49.82 -37.47
CA SER A 3 17.34 -48.52 -37.21
C SER A 3 15.98 -48.38 -37.88
N LEU A 4 14.92 -48.32 -37.08
CA LEU A 4 13.61 -47.75 -37.40
C LEU A 4 12.98 -47.26 -36.08
N LEU A 5 12.95 -45.94 -35.88
CA LEU A 5 12.22 -45.32 -34.77
C LEU A 5 10.74 -45.20 -35.19
N PHE A 6 9.83 -45.64 -34.33
CA PHE A 6 8.45 -45.15 -34.32
C PHE A 6 8.29 -44.19 -33.15
N ALA A 7 8.36 -42.90 -33.45
CA ALA A 7 8.05 -41.86 -32.47
C ALA A 7 6.52 -41.73 -32.34
N VAL A 8 5.97 -42.28 -31.25
CA VAL A 8 4.56 -42.04 -30.89
C VAL A 8 4.44 -40.63 -30.35
N ILE A 9 4.10 -39.68 -31.23
CA ILE A 9 3.76 -38.31 -30.84
C ILE A 9 2.39 -38.37 -30.16
N VAL A 10 2.40 -38.45 -28.83
CA VAL A 10 1.19 -38.19 -28.03
C VAL A 10 0.90 -36.69 -28.13
N VAL A 11 0.08 -36.31 -29.11
CA VAL A 11 -0.50 -34.96 -29.18
C VAL A 11 -1.46 -34.83 -28.00
N CYS A 12 -0.93 -34.37 -26.87
CA CYS A 12 -1.73 -34.04 -25.70
C CYS A 12 -2.46 -32.73 -25.98
N SER A 13 -3.58 -32.85 -26.68
CA SER A 13 -4.49 -31.74 -27.00
C SER A 13 -5.13 -31.21 -25.71
N PHE A 14 -4.42 -30.32 -25.02
CA PHE A 14 -5.00 -29.46 -24.01
C PHE A 14 -6.06 -28.59 -24.68
N THR A 15 -7.31 -29.04 -24.62
CA THR A 15 -8.48 -28.24 -24.95
C THR A 15 -8.63 -27.15 -23.88
N LEU A 16 -7.85 -26.09 -24.02
CA LEU A 16 -8.14 -24.80 -23.41
C LEU A 16 -9.59 -24.46 -23.73
N GLY A 17 -10.43 -24.41 -22.70
CA GLY A 17 -11.83 -24.04 -22.86
C GLY A 17 -11.91 -22.70 -23.59
N ALA A 18 -12.71 -22.63 -24.65
CA ALA A 18 -12.79 -21.45 -25.49
C ALA A 18 -13.23 -20.24 -24.66
N ARG A 19 -12.28 -19.35 -24.33
CA ARG A 19 -12.58 -18.04 -23.74
C ARG A 19 -13.54 -17.31 -24.69
N GLY A 20 -14.50 -16.59 -24.12
CA GLY A 20 -15.12 -15.49 -24.85
C GLY A 20 -14.04 -14.48 -25.19
N GLN A 21 -13.54 -14.54 -26.43
CA GLN A 21 -12.57 -13.57 -26.94
C GLN A 21 -13.30 -12.23 -27.06
N GLU A 22 -12.83 -11.21 -26.33
CA GLU A 22 -13.43 -9.88 -26.40
C GLU A 22 -13.36 -9.38 -27.86
N ASP A 23 -14.46 -8.79 -28.33
CA ASP A 23 -14.53 -8.30 -29.71
C ASP A 23 -13.70 -7.03 -29.87
N LEU A 24 -12.51 -7.18 -30.46
CA LEU A 24 -11.58 -6.12 -30.79
C LEU A 24 -11.71 -5.64 -32.26
N SER A 25 -12.74 -6.07 -33.00
CA SER A 25 -12.92 -5.69 -34.42
C SER A 25 -13.10 -4.18 -34.64
N TRP A 26 -13.56 -3.47 -33.61
CA TRP A 26 -13.68 -2.01 -33.60
C TRP A 26 -12.35 -1.28 -33.33
N VAL A 27 -11.30 -1.96 -32.87
CA VAL A 27 -10.03 -1.32 -32.52
C VAL A 27 -9.26 -0.97 -33.80
N PRO A 28 -8.76 0.27 -33.95
CA PRO A 28 -8.10 0.69 -35.20
C PRO A 28 -6.89 -0.16 -35.56
N GLN A 29 -6.75 -0.51 -36.84
CA GLN A 29 -5.63 -1.31 -37.35
C GLN A 29 -4.24 -0.76 -36.99
N PRO A 30 -3.97 0.57 -36.94
CA PRO A 30 -2.69 1.10 -36.47
C PRO A 30 -2.34 0.71 -35.02
N ILE A 31 -3.33 0.48 -34.15
CA ILE A 31 -3.13 0.01 -32.77
C ILE A 31 -2.85 -1.50 -32.76
N LEU A 32 -3.69 -2.28 -33.45
CA LEU A 32 -3.54 -3.74 -33.52
C LEU A 32 -2.24 -4.18 -34.22
N ALA A 33 -1.74 -3.40 -35.17
CA ALA A 33 -0.48 -3.63 -35.87
C ALA A 33 0.76 -3.62 -34.94
N LEU A 34 0.67 -2.99 -33.77
CA LEU A 34 1.76 -2.93 -32.78
C LEU A 34 1.99 -4.27 -32.06
N ARG A 35 1.03 -5.20 -32.10
CA ARG A 35 1.11 -6.54 -31.50
C ARG A 35 1.55 -6.57 -30.03
N LEU A 36 1.05 -5.61 -29.25
CA LEU A 36 1.33 -5.48 -27.82
C LEU A 36 0.85 -6.72 -27.04
N GLU A 37 1.66 -7.15 -26.07
CA GLU A 37 1.55 -8.45 -25.40
C GLU A 37 0.37 -8.53 -24.42
N GLY A 38 0.15 -7.44 -23.68
CA GLY A 38 -0.98 -7.27 -22.77
C GLY A 38 -2.09 -6.47 -23.40
N ASN A 39 -3.34 -6.81 -23.08
CA ASN A 39 -4.50 -5.98 -23.34
C ASN A 39 -5.60 -6.24 -22.32
N ILE A 40 -6.48 -5.27 -22.07
CA ILE A 40 -7.65 -5.43 -21.19
C ILE A 40 -8.71 -4.34 -21.44
N THR A 41 -9.99 -4.71 -21.41
CA THR A 41 -11.11 -3.75 -21.30
C THR A 41 -10.97 -2.95 -20.00
N LEU A 42 -10.84 -1.62 -20.07
CA LEU A 42 -10.87 -0.74 -18.90
C LEU A 42 -12.31 -0.35 -18.52
N SER A 43 -13.13 0.00 -19.52
CA SER A 43 -14.54 0.36 -19.39
C SER A 43 -15.36 -0.24 -20.55
N PRO A 44 -16.70 -0.16 -20.57
CA PRO A 44 -17.51 -0.61 -21.71
C PRO A 44 -17.15 0.03 -23.07
N THR A 45 -16.38 1.12 -23.07
CA THR A 45 -15.94 1.84 -24.27
C THR A 45 -14.42 1.90 -24.43
N ALA A 46 -13.64 1.81 -23.35
CA ALA A 46 -12.18 1.98 -23.38
C ALA A 46 -11.41 0.66 -23.21
N HIS A 47 -10.46 0.39 -24.10
CA HIS A 47 -9.58 -0.79 -24.10
C HIS A 47 -8.12 -0.37 -24.08
N LEU A 48 -7.32 -1.00 -23.22
CA LEU A 48 -5.88 -0.78 -23.08
C LEU A 48 -5.10 -1.94 -23.71
N PHE A 49 -3.95 -1.62 -24.28
CA PHE A 49 -2.93 -2.54 -24.79
C PHE A 49 -1.55 -2.08 -24.28
N TRP A 50 -0.63 -3.00 -23.99
CA TRP A 50 0.71 -2.63 -23.52
C TRP A 50 1.78 -3.72 -23.72
N SER A 51 3.04 -3.31 -23.71
CA SER A 51 4.23 -4.18 -23.66
C SER A 51 5.34 -3.53 -22.83
N VAL A 52 6.14 -4.34 -22.13
CA VAL A 52 7.19 -3.88 -21.21
C VAL A 52 8.53 -4.51 -21.60
N ASN A 53 9.37 -3.75 -22.31
CA ASN A 53 10.69 -4.22 -22.74
C ASN A 53 11.76 -3.83 -21.71
N GLN A 54 12.00 -4.73 -20.76
CA GLN A 54 13.05 -4.57 -19.73
C GLN A 54 14.47 -4.42 -20.31
N ALA A 55 14.75 -4.98 -21.50
CA ALA A 55 16.08 -4.92 -22.11
C ALA A 55 16.34 -3.56 -22.80
N GLU A 56 15.30 -2.91 -23.32
CA GLU A 56 15.35 -1.52 -23.82
C GLU A 56 15.10 -0.48 -22.72
N GLY A 57 14.64 -0.89 -21.54
CA GLY A 57 14.23 0.02 -20.47
C GLY A 57 12.95 0.82 -20.78
N THR A 58 12.09 0.33 -21.68
CA THR A 58 10.90 1.07 -22.15
C THR A 58 9.59 0.31 -22.01
N ALA A 59 8.51 1.06 -21.81
CA ALA A 59 7.14 0.57 -21.86
C ALA A 59 6.41 1.23 -23.04
N THR A 60 5.63 0.45 -23.77
CA THR A 60 4.75 0.95 -24.84
C THR A 60 3.31 0.69 -24.44
N PHE A 61 2.48 1.73 -24.45
CA PHE A 61 1.05 1.66 -24.15
C PHE A 61 0.25 2.11 -25.36
N ALA A 62 -0.95 1.55 -25.55
CA ALA A 62 -1.92 2.03 -26.51
C ALA A 62 -3.33 1.91 -25.95
N ILE A 63 -4.15 2.94 -26.16
CA ILE A 63 -5.52 3.00 -25.67
C ILE A 63 -6.47 3.35 -26.82
N ALA A 64 -7.63 2.71 -26.85
CA ALA A 64 -8.71 3.00 -27.78
C ALA A 64 -10.02 3.17 -27.02
N ASN A 65 -10.82 4.17 -27.38
CA ASN A 65 -12.13 4.46 -26.78
C ASN A 65 -13.19 4.59 -27.88
N ARG A 66 -14.19 3.70 -27.89
CA ARG A 66 -15.33 3.74 -28.82
C ARG A 66 -16.43 4.71 -28.34
N GLN A 67 -16.15 6.00 -28.51
CA GLN A 67 -17.08 7.13 -28.32
C GLN A 67 -16.85 8.19 -29.41
N PRO A 68 -17.81 9.12 -29.64
CA PRO A 68 -17.64 10.23 -30.58
C PRO A 68 -16.35 11.06 -30.33
N PRO A 69 -15.85 11.80 -31.35
CA PRO A 69 -14.60 12.55 -31.29
C PRO A 69 -14.40 13.37 -30.02
N THR A 70 -13.35 13.01 -29.28
CA THR A 70 -12.99 13.68 -28.03
C THR A 70 -11.49 13.55 -27.74
N TRP A 71 -11.01 14.32 -26.77
CA TRP A 71 -9.71 14.09 -26.16
C TRP A 71 -9.72 12.79 -25.34
N LEU A 72 -8.58 12.10 -25.27
CA LEU A 72 -8.45 10.83 -24.56
C LEU A 72 -7.16 10.83 -23.74
N GLY A 73 -7.30 10.62 -22.43
CA GLY A 73 -6.18 10.46 -21.51
C GLY A 73 -6.00 9.00 -21.08
N PHE A 74 -4.74 8.58 -20.97
CA PHE A 74 -4.31 7.40 -20.24
C PHE A 74 -3.25 7.83 -19.23
N GLY A 75 -3.24 7.26 -18.02
CA GLY A 75 -2.20 7.58 -17.05
C GLY A 75 -1.83 6.44 -16.12
N LEU A 76 -0.67 6.57 -15.50
CA LEU A 76 -0.24 5.79 -14.35
C LEU A 76 -0.69 6.49 -13.07
N SER A 77 -0.93 5.75 -12.00
CA SER A 77 -1.32 6.28 -10.69
C SER A 77 -0.71 5.43 -9.57
N GLU A 78 -0.44 6.02 -8.40
CA GLU A 78 0.07 5.28 -7.24
C GLU A 78 -1.03 4.45 -6.55
N THR A 79 -2.27 4.98 -6.58
CA THR A 79 -3.42 4.53 -5.78
C THR A 79 -4.64 4.13 -6.61
N GLY A 80 -4.72 4.57 -7.86
CA GLY A 80 -5.94 4.52 -8.70
C GLY A 80 -6.67 5.86 -8.78
N SER A 81 -6.24 6.87 -8.02
CA SER A 81 -6.75 8.24 -8.13
C SER A 81 -6.22 8.96 -9.37
N MET A 82 -6.88 10.06 -9.73
CA MET A 82 -6.30 11.10 -10.58
C MET A 82 -5.21 11.89 -9.83
N ARG A 83 -5.27 11.95 -8.49
CA ARG A 83 -4.24 12.62 -7.68
C ARG A 83 -2.89 11.92 -7.85
N GLY A 84 -1.85 12.69 -8.21
CA GLY A 84 -0.51 12.18 -8.47
C GLY A 84 -0.39 11.35 -9.74
N ALA A 85 -1.34 11.48 -10.67
CA ALA A 85 -1.30 10.73 -11.92
C ALA A 85 -0.39 11.42 -12.96
N ASP A 86 0.39 10.58 -13.62
CA ASP A 86 1.24 10.83 -14.78
C ASP A 86 0.41 10.41 -16.01
N ILE A 87 0.14 11.35 -16.93
CA ILE A 87 -0.94 11.23 -17.91
C ILE A 87 -0.48 11.58 -19.34
N ALA A 88 -0.47 10.56 -20.18
CA ALA A 88 -0.43 10.70 -21.63
C ALA A 88 -1.79 11.22 -22.15
N LEU A 89 -1.84 12.47 -22.63
CA LEU A 89 -3.08 13.12 -23.07
C LEU A 89 -3.10 13.39 -24.58
N LEU A 90 -4.00 12.74 -25.31
CA LEU A 90 -4.24 13.01 -26.72
C LEU A 90 -5.29 14.13 -26.90
N ARG A 91 -4.93 15.18 -27.65
CA ARG A 91 -5.78 16.33 -27.99
C ARG A 91 -5.82 16.57 -29.50
N LYS A 92 -6.84 17.29 -29.96
CA LYS A 92 -6.93 17.83 -31.34
C LYS A 92 -6.52 19.31 -31.33
N ASN A 93 -5.72 19.73 -32.29
CA ASN A 93 -5.30 21.12 -32.45
C ASN A 93 -6.24 21.91 -33.38
N SER A 94 -6.02 23.22 -33.52
CA SER A 94 -6.86 24.11 -34.33
C SER A 94 -6.86 23.83 -35.84
N SER A 95 -5.91 23.05 -36.37
CA SER A 95 -5.91 22.57 -37.76
C SER A 95 -6.49 21.16 -37.92
N GLY A 96 -7.04 20.58 -36.85
CA GLY A 96 -7.64 19.24 -36.83
C GLY A 96 -6.65 18.09 -36.63
N GLY A 97 -5.35 18.38 -36.51
CA GLY A 97 -4.31 17.39 -36.24
C GLY A 97 -4.34 16.88 -34.80
N LEU A 98 -4.12 15.58 -34.62
CA LEU A 98 -3.97 14.96 -33.30
C LEU A 98 -2.55 15.13 -32.78
N TYR A 99 -2.39 15.43 -31.50
CA TYR A 99 -1.10 15.53 -30.82
C TYR A 99 -1.19 14.96 -29.40
N LEU A 100 -0.05 14.48 -28.90
CA LEU A 100 0.13 13.99 -27.53
C LEU A 100 0.73 15.09 -26.66
N THR A 101 0.53 15.02 -25.36
CA THR A 101 1.23 15.84 -24.36
C THR A 101 1.42 15.02 -23.08
N ASP A 102 2.57 15.20 -22.44
CA ASP A 102 2.89 14.71 -21.09
C ASP A 102 2.24 15.64 -20.06
N MET A 103 1.51 15.09 -19.11
CA MET A 103 0.69 15.86 -18.17
C MET A 103 0.63 15.25 -16.76
N HIS A 104 0.78 16.09 -15.74
CA HIS A 104 0.68 15.71 -14.32
C HIS A 104 -0.58 16.27 -13.66
N ALA A 105 -1.24 15.44 -12.84
CA ALA A 105 -2.45 15.77 -12.09
C ALA A 105 -2.18 15.84 -10.57
N SER A 106 -1.75 17.01 -10.09
CA SER A 106 -1.42 17.22 -8.67
C SER A 106 -2.63 17.22 -7.72
N ASP A 107 -3.83 17.53 -8.21
CA ASP A 107 -5.09 17.45 -7.48
C ASP A 107 -6.26 17.12 -8.44
N PHE A 108 -7.50 17.12 -7.97
CA PHE A 108 -8.73 17.03 -8.77
C PHE A 108 -9.03 18.32 -9.58
N VAL A 109 -8.01 18.82 -10.27
CA VAL A 109 -7.98 20.01 -11.11
C VAL A 109 -7.59 19.62 -12.55
N PRO A 110 -7.75 20.48 -13.56
CA PRO A 110 -7.16 20.22 -14.87
C PRO A 110 -5.64 19.98 -14.73
N PRO A 111 -5.08 18.91 -15.31
CA PRO A 111 -3.66 18.63 -15.21
C PRO A 111 -2.83 19.67 -15.96
N THR A 112 -1.60 19.88 -15.51
CA THR A 112 -0.60 20.76 -16.12
C THR A 112 0.27 19.99 -17.11
N GLU A 113 0.92 20.68 -18.05
CA GLU A 113 1.90 20.07 -18.96
C GLU A 113 3.25 19.95 -18.22
N ASP A 114 3.90 18.80 -18.32
CA ASP A 114 5.07 18.47 -17.49
C ASP A 114 6.34 19.21 -17.91
N MET A 115 7.24 19.44 -16.94
CA MET A 115 8.52 20.15 -17.14
C MET A 115 9.43 19.46 -18.17
N SER A 116 9.24 18.16 -18.37
CA SER A 116 9.83 17.36 -19.44
C SER A 116 8.70 16.71 -20.23
N GLN A 117 8.88 16.59 -21.55
CA GLN A 117 7.96 15.83 -22.42
C GLN A 117 8.71 14.59 -22.90
N ASP A 118 8.65 13.50 -22.13
CA ASP A 118 9.38 12.23 -22.32
C ASP A 118 8.64 11.27 -23.29
N LEU A 119 7.31 11.36 -23.39
CA LEU A 119 6.53 10.43 -24.22
C LEU A 119 6.81 10.55 -25.73
N THR A 120 7.14 9.43 -26.34
CA THR A 120 7.23 9.29 -27.79
C THR A 120 5.91 8.79 -28.37
N LEU A 121 5.13 9.66 -29.03
CA LEU A 121 3.94 9.27 -29.79
C LEU A 121 4.31 8.33 -30.96
N ILE A 122 3.70 7.14 -31.02
CA ILE A 122 3.89 6.16 -32.09
C ILE A 122 2.81 6.32 -33.17
N THR A 123 1.55 6.41 -32.76
CA THR A 123 0.42 6.61 -33.68
C THR A 123 -0.77 7.22 -32.96
N ALA A 124 -1.58 7.99 -33.67
CA ALA A 124 -2.84 8.54 -33.21
C ALA A 124 -3.92 8.32 -34.28
N PHE A 125 -5.14 8.07 -33.86
CA PHE A 125 -6.29 7.80 -34.72
C PHE A 125 -7.55 8.43 -34.12
N GLN A 126 -8.37 9.07 -34.94
CA GLN A 126 -9.71 9.48 -34.54
C GLN A 126 -10.67 9.43 -35.73
N ASN A 127 -11.89 8.97 -35.49
CA ASN A 127 -13.02 9.06 -36.41
C ASN A 127 -14.32 9.30 -35.62
N ASP A 128 -15.45 9.35 -36.32
CA ASP A 128 -16.79 9.67 -35.80
C ASP A 128 -17.26 8.84 -34.59
N ASN A 129 -16.62 7.70 -34.28
CA ASN A 129 -17.00 6.82 -33.17
C ASN A 129 -15.83 6.26 -32.35
N ILE A 130 -14.57 6.63 -32.66
CA ILE A 130 -13.38 6.09 -32.00
C ILE A 130 -12.32 7.19 -31.85
N THR A 131 -11.75 7.33 -30.65
CA THR A 131 -10.45 7.99 -30.43
C THR A 131 -9.45 6.95 -29.94
N ALA A 132 -8.22 6.93 -30.47
CA ALA A 132 -7.18 6.00 -30.03
C ALA A 132 -5.76 6.56 -30.24
N PHE A 133 -4.80 6.13 -29.43
CA PHE A 133 -3.38 6.43 -29.64
C PHE A 133 -2.47 5.38 -29.01
N ALA A 134 -1.21 5.37 -29.42
CA ALA A 134 -0.14 4.58 -28.83
C ALA A 134 1.12 5.42 -28.63
N PHE A 135 1.81 5.23 -27.52
CA PHE A 135 3.04 5.94 -27.16
C PHE A 135 4.03 5.03 -26.45
N ARG A 136 5.30 5.44 -26.43
CA ARG A 136 6.38 4.80 -25.68
C ARG A 136 6.94 5.78 -24.66
N ARG A 137 7.31 5.26 -23.49
CA ARG A 137 8.04 5.96 -22.43
C ARG A 137 9.14 5.08 -21.85
N LYS A 138 9.98 5.63 -20.98
CA LYS A 138 10.89 4.82 -20.15
C LYS A 138 10.13 4.07 -19.05
N ILE A 139 10.71 2.97 -18.58
CA ILE A 139 10.25 2.25 -17.39
C ILE A 139 10.61 3.04 -16.12
N ASP A 140 11.78 3.68 -16.10
CA ASP A 140 12.29 4.46 -14.97
C ASP A 140 12.00 5.96 -15.18
N ALA A 141 11.41 6.60 -14.17
CA ALA A 141 11.17 8.04 -14.10
C ALA A 141 12.46 8.88 -13.99
N GLN A 142 13.62 8.28 -13.69
CA GLN A 142 14.92 8.96 -13.57
C GLN A 142 14.94 10.16 -12.58
N CYS A 143 14.12 10.11 -11.53
CA CYS A 143 13.90 11.21 -10.57
C CYS A 143 13.24 12.48 -11.16
N ILE A 144 12.51 12.39 -12.27
CA ILE A 144 11.53 13.43 -12.62
C ILE A 144 10.35 13.29 -11.64
N ASP A 145 9.98 14.40 -10.98
CA ASP A 145 9.02 14.37 -9.87
C ASP A 145 7.57 14.15 -10.34
N GLU A 146 7.25 14.65 -11.53
CA GLU A 146 5.92 14.57 -12.16
C GLU A 146 5.61 13.15 -12.67
N ASP A 147 6.66 12.37 -12.98
CA ASP A 147 6.64 11.01 -13.53
C ASP A 147 6.30 9.90 -12.50
N LEU A 148 5.88 8.74 -13.04
CA LEU A 148 5.76 7.46 -12.34
C LEU A 148 6.55 6.32 -13.01
N THR A 149 7.49 5.75 -12.26
CA THR A 149 8.21 4.51 -12.64
C THR A 149 7.23 3.35 -12.83
N VAL A 150 7.30 2.68 -13.99
CA VAL A 150 6.45 1.54 -14.35
C VAL A 150 6.78 0.34 -13.46
N ARG A 151 5.87 -0.01 -12.54
CA ARG A 151 6.05 -1.15 -11.63
C ARG A 151 6.18 -2.48 -12.39
N LEU A 152 7.35 -3.10 -12.28
CA LEU A 152 7.68 -4.39 -12.91
C LEU A 152 7.32 -5.61 -12.06
N SER A 153 7.46 -5.49 -10.75
CA SER A 153 7.45 -6.61 -9.80
C SER A 153 6.26 -6.60 -8.82
N THR A 154 5.29 -5.72 -9.08
CA THR A 154 4.03 -5.52 -8.34
C THR A 154 2.94 -5.06 -9.33
N ASN A 155 1.70 -4.87 -8.85
CA ASN A 155 0.67 -4.27 -9.68
C ASN A 155 0.82 -2.74 -9.78
N GLN A 156 0.46 -2.21 -10.95
CA GLN A 156 0.40 -0.80 -11.30
C GLN A 156 -1.07 -0.39 -11.46
N TRP A 157 -1.51 0.66 -10.77
CA TRP A 157 -2.77 1.31 -11.10
C TRP A 157 -2.60 2.09 -12.41
N VAL A 158 -3.50 1.84 -13.35
CA VAL A 158 -3.67 2.62 -14.58
C VAL A 158 -5.04 3.28 -14.59
N ILE A 159 -5.11 4.49 -15.13
CA ILE A 159 -6.35 5.27 -15.26
C ILE A 159 -6.59 5.69 -16.71
N THR A 160 -7.85 5.97 -17.04
CA THR A 160 -8.22 6.66 -18.28
C THR A 160 -9.38 7.62 -18.02
N ALA A 161 -9.40 8.71 -18.78
CA ALA A 161 -10.52 9.66 -18.85
C ALA A 161 -10.70 10.16 -20.28
N PHE A 162 -11.92 10.56 -20.64
CA PHE A 162 -12.24 11.12 -21.95
C PHE A 162 -13.41 12.11 -21.87
N GLY A 163 -13.47 13.06 -22.79
CA GLY A 163 -14.56 14.04 -22.83
C GLY A 163 -15.81 13.51 -23.52
N SER A 164 -16.70 14.45 -23.87
CA SER A 164 -17.84 14.22 -24.79
C SER A 164 -17.72 15.04 -26.08
N THR A 165 -16.61 15.79 -26.25
CA THR A 165 -16.25 16.61 -27.41
C THR A 165 -14.73 16.74 -27.50
N ASP A 166 -14.17 17.22 -28.60
CA ASP A 166 -12.72 17.51 -28.72
C ASP A 166 -12.22 18.62 -27.76
N ASN A 167 -13.11 19.44 -27.19
CA ASN A 167 -12.71 20.48 -26.22
C ASN A 167 -12.25 19.85 -24.90
N PHE A 168 -11.03 20.17 -24.47
CA PHE A 168 -10.51 19.72 -23.18
C PHE A 168 -11.27 20.38 -22.02
N ALA A 169 -11.93 19.55 -21.22
CA ALA A 169 -12.87 19.94 -20.17
C ALA A 169 -13.09 18.76 -19.20
N TYR A 170 -13.76 18.99 -18.07
CA TYR A 170 -14.06 17.91 -17.11
C TYR A 170 -14.89 16.78 -17.74
N HIS A 171 -14.39 15.55 -17.60
CA HIS A 171 -14.99 14.31 -18.12
C HIS A 171 -16.26 13.85 -17.37
N GLY A 172 -16.56 14.42 -16.20
CA GLY A 172 -17.67 13.94 -15.37
C GLY A 172 -17.38 12.60 -14.67
N PRO A 173 -18.32 12.08 -13.87
CA PRO A 173 -18.09 10.90 -13.05
C PRO A 173 -17.93 9.60 -13.86
N ASN A 174 -18.50 9.54 -15.07
CA ASN A 174 -18.72 8.30 -15.83
C ASN A 174 -17.70 8.05 -16.96
N ASN A 175 -17.15 9.11 -17.58
CA ASN A 175 -16.22 8.96 -18.71
C ASN A 175 -14.78 8.73 -18.23
N ARG A 176 -14.61 7.80 -17.30
CA ARG A 176 -13.33 7.45 -16.67
C ARG A 176 -13.33 6.01 -16.16
N ALA A 177 -12.15 5.41 -16.03
CA ALA A 177 -11.97 4.10 -15.39
C ALA A 177 -10.57 3.98 -14.78
N ALA A 178 -10.42 3.09 -13.79
CA ALA A 178 -9.15 2.73 -13.17
C ALA A 178 -9.05 1.21 -13.01
N LYS A 179 -7.86 0.63 -13.17
CA LYS A 179 -7.59 -0.80 -12.89
C LYS A 179 -6.18 -1.02 -12.34
N ASP A 180 -6.05 -2.00 -11.45
CA ASP A 180 -4.79 -2.44 -10.85
C ASP A 180 -4.22 -3.66 -11.61
N LEU A 181 -3.13 -3.48 -12.36
CA LEU A 181 -2.66 -4.45 -13.36
C LEU A 181 -1.21 -4.92 -13.12
N TRP A 182 -0.96 -6.21 -13.34
CA TRP A 182 0.40 -6.70 -13.63
C TRP A 182 0.80 -6.29 -15.05
N LEU A 183 1.72 -5.34 -15.18
CA LEU A 183 2.17 -4.88 -16.49
C LEU A 183 3.24 -5.79 -17.11
N LEU A 184 4.23 -6.25 -16.33
CA LEU A 184 5.30 -7.13 -16.87
C LEU A 184 4.81 -8.56 -17.21
N ASP A 185 3.77 -9.04 -16.54
CA ASP A 185 3.17 -10.36 -16.81
C ASP A 185 1.66 -10.22 -17.03
N PRO A 186 1.22 -9.96 -18.28
CA PRO A 186 -0.18 -9.73 -18.58
C PRO A 186 -1.10 -10.91 -18.24
N GLN A 187 -0.58 -12.14 -18.21
CA GLN A 187 -1.39 -13.34 -17.96
C GLN A 187 -1.89 -13.41 -16.51
N LYS A 188 -1.14 -12.85 -15.55
CA LYS A 188 -1.57 -12.74 -14.15
C LYS A 188 -2.88 -11.98 -13.97
N ASN A 189 -3.21 -11.04 -14.86
CA ASN A 189 -4.49 -10.30 -14.82
C ASN A 189 -5.71 -11.16 -15.17
N PHE A 190 -5.49 -12.38 -15.71
CA PHE A 190 -6.54 -13.31 -16.10
C PHE A 190 -6.49 -14.65 -15.32
N VAL A 191 -5.65 -14.73 -14.28
CA VAL A 191 -5.65 -15.87 -13.35
C VAL A 191 -6.87 -15.72 -12.46
N GLN A 192 -7.92 -16.49 -12.76
CA GLN A 192 -9.07 -16.61 -11.86
C GLN A 192 -8.65 -17.36 -10.60
N PHE A 193 -9.13 -16.90 -9.44
CA PHE A 193 -8.96 -17.61 -8.18
C PHE A 193 -9.67 -18.97 -8.26
N VAL A 194 -8.90 -20.05 -8.13
CA VAL A 194 -9.43 -21.42 -8.01
C VAL A 194 -9.49 -21.75 -6.51
N ALA A 195 -10.71 -21.79 -5.98
CA ALA A 195 -10.94 -22.20 -4.60
C ALA A 195 -10.47 -23.66 -4.36
N PRO A 196 -9.88 -23.97 -3.19
CA PRO A 196 -9.64 -25.35 -2.75
C PRO A 196 -10.90 -26.22 -2.82
N THR A 197 -10.74 -27.53 -3.05
CA THR A 197 -11.88 -28.45 -3.19
C THR A 197 -12.70 -28.66 -1.91
N ASP A 198 -12.14 -28.31 -0.74
CA ASP A 198 -12.80 -28.32 0.56
C ASP A 198 -13.21 -26.91 1.02
N ALA A 199 -13.17 -25.92 0.13
CA ALA A 199 -13.45 -24.53 0.46
C ALA A 199 -14.92 -24.29 0.82
N GLN A 200 -15.10 -23.41 1.79
CA GLN A 200 -16.39 -22.95 2.32
C GLN A 200 -16.41 -21.43 2.36
N THR A 201 -17.62 -20.87 2.47
CA THR A 201 -17.83 -19.41 2.53
C THR A 201 -18.41 -19.03 3.90
N LEU A 202 -17.89 -17.95 4.48
CA LEU A 202 -18.42 -17.32 5.69
C LEU A 202 -18.62 -15.83 5.41
N GLU A 203 -19.81 -15.30 5.72
CA GLU A 203 -20.10 -13.87 5.62
C GLU A 203 -20.13 -13.25 7.02
N LEU A 204 -19.28 -12.25 7.23
CA LEU A 204 -19.20 -11.43 8.44
C LEU A 204 -19.87 -10.10 8.14
N LEU A 205 -21.20 -10.06 8.25
CA LEU A 205 -22.01 -8.88 7.96
C LEU A 205 -22.18 -7.97 9.18
N GLY A 206 -22.47 -6.69 8.97
CA GLY A 206 -22.90 -5.76 10.02
C GLY A 206 -24.10 -6.33 10.79
N SER A 207 -25.12 -6.80 10.07
CA SER A 207 -26.27 -7.52 10.63
C SER A 207 -26.81 -8.59 9.69
N SER A 208 -27.47 -9.59 10.27
CA SER A 208 -28.25 -10.61 9.56
C SER A 208 -29.47 -10.08 8.78
N LYS A 209 -29.85 -8.81 8.98
CA LYS A 209 -30.95 -8.12 8.29
C LYS A 209 -30.53 -6.69 7.91
N PRO A 210 -31.16 -6.06 6.90
CA PRO A 210 -30.96 -4.64 6.61
C PRO A 210 -31.25 -3.77 7.84
N TYR A 211 -30.33 -2.85 8.15
CA TYR A 211 -30.50 -1.80 9.17
C TYR A 211 -30.32 -0.43 8.53
N THR A 212 -30.99 0.58 9.08
CA THR A 212 -30.80 1.98 8.66
C THR A 212 -29.52 2.53 9.26
N VAL A 213 -28.66 3.10 8.42
CA VAL A 213 -27.48 3.87 8.83
C VAL A 213 -27.95 5.27 9.28
N PRO A 214 -27.50 5.80 10.43
CA PRO A 214 -27.78 7.17 10.85
C PRO A 214 -27.44 8.21 9.78
N MET A 215 -28.27 9.26 9.68
CA MET A 215 -28.17 10.31 8.66
C MET A 215 -27.21 11.43 9.13
N GLU A 216 -25.97 11.04 9.39
CA GLU A 216 -24.87 11.88 9.89
C GLU A 216 -23.69 11.83 8.92
N ASP A 217 -22.76 12.79 9.00
CA ASP A 217 -21.66 12.89 8.03
C ASP A 217 -20.64 11.73 8.20
N THR A 218 -20.40 11.30 9.44
CA THR A 218 -19.48 10.21 9.80
C THR A 218 -20.16 9.29 10.80
N VAL A 219 -20.27 7.99 10.51
CA VAL A 219 -20.83 7.00 11.45
C VAL A 219 -19.95 5.75 11.50
N TYR A 220 -19.69 5.25 12.71
CA TYR A 220 -19.08 3.95 12.92
C TYR A 220 -20.12 2.97 13.49
N CYS A 221 -20.22 1.79 12.88
CA CYS A 221 -21.17 0.75 13.25
C CYS A 221 -20.46 -0.58 13.52
N TYR A 222 -20.89 -1.26 14.59
CA TYR A 222 -20.16 -2.38 15.18
C TYR A 222 -21.01 -3.63 15.32
N SER A 223 -20.44 -4.80 15.02
CA SER A 223 -21.06 -6.10 15.32
C SER A 223 -20.04 -7.16 15.71
N PHE A 224 -20.50 -8.24 16.32
CA PHE A 224 -19.65 -9.22 16.99
C PHE A 224 -19.87 -10.63 16.46
N HIS A 225 -18.78 -11.28 16.07
CA HIS A 225 -18.81 -12.52 15.31
C HIS A 225 -18.05 -13.62 16.04
N THR A 226 -18.69 -14.77 16.26
CA THR A 226 -18.02 -15.98 16.72
C THR A 226 -17.71 -16.84 15.50
N LEU A 227 -16.44 -17.20 15.32
CA LEU A 227 -15.98 -17.97 14.16
C LEU A 227 -16.07 -19.49 14.42
N PRO A 228 -16.19 -20.32 13.35
CA PRO A 228 -15.99 -21.76 13.45
C PRO A 228 -14.68 -22.11 14.16
N ASN A 229 -14.74 -23.04 15.12
CA ASN A 229 -13.64 -23.37 16.03
C ASN A 229 -13.58 -24.86 16.41
N ASP A 230 -14.29 -25.72 15.65
CA ASP A 230 -14.17 -27.18 15.72
C ASP A 230 -12.79 -27.70 15.29
N THR A 231 -12.08 -26.91 14.47
CA THR A 231 -10.73 -27.18 13.98
C THR A 231 -9.99 -25.87 13.68
N SER A 232 -8.76 -25.98 13.21
CA SER A 232 -7.97 -24.93 12.58
C SER A 232 -8.45 -24.67 11.15
N TYR A 233 -8.49 -23.40 10.73
CA TYR A 233 -8.91 -22.99 9.39
C TYR A 233 -7.99 -21.92 8.79
N HIS A 234 -7.90 -21.91 7.45
CA HIS A 234 -7.22 -20.86 6.69
C HIS A 234 -8.19 -20.17 5.73
N VAL A 235 -8.35 -18.84 5.83
CA VAL A 235 -8.94 -18.04 4.74
C VAL A 235 -7.93 -17.94 3.60
N VAL A 236 -8.41 -18.08 2.36
CA VAL A 236 -7.64 -18.07 1.12
C VAL A 236 -8.06 -16.97 0.15
N MET A 237 -9.26 -16.39 0.32
CA MET A 237 -9.69 -15.16 -0.34
C MET A 237 -10.60 -14.35 0.60
N GLU A 238 -10.41 -13.03 0.62
CA GLU A 238 -11.25 -12.06 1.32
C GLU A 238 -11.86 -11.07 0.33
N GLU A 239 -13.18 -10.89 0.39
CA GLU A 239 -13.93 -9.91 -0.38
C GLU A 239 -14.70 -8.99 0.57
N ALA A 240 -14.87 -7.72 0.22
CA ALA A 240 -15.83 -6.86 0.92
C ALA A 240 -17.21 -6.95 0.28
N ILE A 241 -18.24 -6.86 1.12
CA ILE A 241 -19.64 -6.64 0.75
C ILE A 241 -19.93 -5.19 1.14
N THR A 242 -20.33 -4.34 0.20
CA THR A 242 -20.33 -2.88 0.40
C THR A 242 -21.55 -2.19 -0.20
N SER A 243 -22.13 -1.24 0.51
CA SER A 243 -23.08 -0.25 -0.02
C SER A 243 -22.38 1.08 -0.35
N PRO A 244 -23.02 2.00 -1.12
CA PRO A 244 -22.35 3.20 -1.66
C PRO A 244 -21.84 4.25 -0.66
N ALA A 245 -22.11 4.10 0.64
CA ALA A 245 -21.62 5.01 1.69
C ALA A 245 -20.54 4.39 2.59
N VAL A 246 -20.16 3.12 2.38
CA VAL A 246 -19.09 2.47 3.16
C VAL A 246 -17.74 3.02 2.73
N HIS A 247 -17.04 3.65 3.67
CA HIS A 247 -15.70 4.23 3.47
C HIS A 247 -14.60 3.19 3.72
N HIS A 248 -14.73 2.44 4.82
CA HIS A 248 -13.91 1.26 5.10
C HIS A 248 -14.64 0.22 5.96
N VAL A 249 -14.15 -1.02 5.91
CA VAL A 249 -14.60 -2.16 6.73
C VAL A 249 -13.38 -2.79 7.39
N VAL A 250 -13.41 -2.96 8.71
CA VAL A 250 -12.29 -3.53 9.47
C VAL A 250 -12.81 -4.65 10.37
N ALA A 251 -12.17 -5.82 10.33
CA ALA A 251 -12.44 -6.91 11.25
C ALA A 251 -11.28 -7.05 12.23
N TYR A 252 -11.56 -6.77 13.49
CA TYR A 252 -10.60 -6.77 14.58
C TYR A 252 -10.60 -8.09 15.34
N ARG A 253 -9.40 -8.61 15.61
CA ARG A 253 -9.18 -9.78 16.46
C ARG A 253 -9.23 -9.41 17.94
N CYS A 254 -10.07 -10.13 18.67
CA CYS A 254 -10.18 -10.04 20.12
C CYS A 254 -9.26 -11.07 20.80
N SER A 255 -8.50 -10.65 21.82
CA SER A 255 -7.90 -11.58 22.78
C SER A 255 -8.98 -12.26 23.64
N ALA A 256 -8.68 -13.38 24.32
CA ALA A 256 -9.68 -14.08 25.13
C ALA A 256 -10.34 -13.19 26.20
N GLY A 257 -9.56 -12.35 26.88
CA GLY A 257 -10.08 -11.36 27.84
C GLY A 257 -10.84 -10.20 27.19
N ALA A 258 -10.40 -9.74 26.02
CA ALA A 258 -11.12 -8.72 25.25
C ALA A 258 -12.48 -9.24 24.74
N ALA A 259 -12.53 -10.49 24.26
CA ALA A 259 -13.75 -11.13 23.79
C ALA A 259 -14.79 -11.30 24.92
N ALA A 260 -14.35 -11.57 26.15
CA ALA A 260 -15.22 -11.59 27.31
C ALA A 260 -15.77 -10.19 27.65
N LYS A 261 -14.91 -9.15 27.62
CA LYS A 261 -15.34 -7.75 27.82
C LYS A 261 -16.32 -7.28 26.75
N ALA A 262 -16.02 -7.55 25.47
CA ALA A 262 -16.91 -7.25 24.35
C ALA A 262 -18.29 -7.90 24.54
N ARG A 263 -18.33 -9.23 24.76
CA ARG A 263 -19.61 -9.92 24.99
C ARG A 263 -20.37 -9.35 26.18
N ALA A 264 -19.72 -8.98 27.28
CA ALA A 264 -20.39 -8.36 28.43
C ALA A 264 -20.87 -6.92 28.19
N MET A 265 -20.17 -6.17 27.32
CA MET A 265 -20.52 -4.78 26.97
C MET A 265 -21.69 -4.71 25.98
N TYR A 266 -21.81 -5.72 25.11
CA TYR A 266 -22.76 -5.74 23.98
C TYR A 266 -23.82 -6.85 24.08
N SER A 267 -23.88 -7.62 25.17
CA SER A 267 -24.83 -8.74 25.39
C SER A 267 -26.31 -8.38 25.30
N GLY A 268 -26.67 -7.10 25.39
CA GLY A 268 -28.06 -6.64 25.25
C GLY A 268 -28.57 -6.55 23.81
N ALA A 269 -27.70 -6.62 22.80
CA ALA A 269 -28.07 -6.39 21.40
C ALA A 269 -28.21 -7.67 20.53
N GLY A 270 -27.95 -8.85 21.10
CA GLY A 270 -27.79 -10.06 20.28
C GLY A 270 -26.68 -9.87 19.24
N ASN A 271 -26.97 -10.19 17.98
CA ASN A 271 -26.06 -9.94 16.84
C ASN A 271 -26.49 -8.71 16.02
N GLU A 272 -27.21 -7.75 16.61
CA GLU A 272 -27.64 -6.51 15.91
C GLU A 272 -26.54 -5.45 15.94
N THR A 273 -26.41 -4.68 14.84
CA THR A 273 -25.38 -3.66 14.69
C THR A 273 -25.57 -2.52 15.68
N GLN A 274 -24.52 -2.14 16.41
CA GLN A 274 -24.48 -0.91 17.18
C GLN A 274 -23.80 0.19 16.37
N CYS A 275 -24.60 1.03 15.72
CA CYS A 275 -24.16 2.32 15.19
C CYS A 275 -24.14 3.36 16.32
N ALA A 276 -23.02 4.06 16.48
CA ALA A 276 -22.87 5.10 17.52
C ALA A 276 -21.88 6.17 17.08
N HIS A 277 -22.05 7.40 17.60
CA HIS A 277 -20.93 8.34 17.63
C HIS A 277 -19.82 7.75 18.53
N ILE A 278 -18.58 7.79 18.07
CA ILE A 278 -17.41 7.65 18.95
C ILE A 278 -16.87 9.05 19.21
N SER A 279 -17.20 9.60 20.38
CA SER A 279 -16.44 10.70 20.94
C SER A 279 -15.29 10.15 21.79
N LEU A 280 -14.12 10.80 21.69
CA LEU A 280 -12.99 10.57 22.59
C LEU A 280 -13.21 11.19 23.98
N ASN A 281 -14.23 12.04 24.15
CA ASN A 281 -14.60 12.63 25.43
C ASN A 281 -15.63 11.76 26.18
N PRO A 282 -15.29 11.17 27.34
CA PRO A 282 -16.21 10.34 28.11
C PRO A 282 -17.46 11.09 28.62
N ALA A 283 -17.45 12.42 28.65
CA ALA A 283 -18.60 13.22 29.06
C ALA A 283 -19.71 13.29 27.99
N ASP A 284 -19.41 13.00 26.72
CA ASP A 284 -20.37 13.12 25.61
C ASP A 284 -21.35 11.93 25.54
N GLY A 285 -21.23 10.95 26.45
CA GLY A 285 -22.13 9.79 26.52
C GLY A 285 -21.92 8.73 25.43
N ALA A 286 -20.98 8.94 24.50
CA ALA A 286 -20.50 7.93 23.56
C ALA A 286 -19.96 6.70 24.32
N ARG A 287 -20.39 5.50 23.90
CA ARG A 287 -20.23 4.26 24.70
C ARG A 287 -19.60 3.08 23.99
N VAL A 288 -19.24 3.20 22.72
CA VAL A 288 -18.56 2.10 22.01
C VAL A 288 -17.06 2.18 22.27
N PHE A 289 -16.56 1.28 23.10
CA PHE A 289 -15.13 1.00 23.23
C PHE A 289 -14.80 -0.25 22.42
N ASN A 290 -13.72 -0.21 21.64
CA ASN A 290 -13.17 -1.39 20.95
C ASN A 290 -12.12 -2.09 21.85
N PRO A 291 -12.43 -3.21 22.53
CA PRO A 291 -11.43 -3.97 23.29
C PRO A 291 -10.53 -4.85 22.39
N CYS A 292 -10.79 -4.91 21.09
CA CYS A 292 -10.15 -5.78 20.12
C CYS A 292 -9.24 -4.94 19.22
N THR A 293 -8.00 -4.69 19.65
CA THR A 293 -7.13 -3.69 19.00
C THR A 293 -6.22 -4.23 17.88
N GLN A 294 -6.23 -5.54 17.61
CA GLN A 294 -5.46 -6.13 16.52
C GLN A 294 -6.30 -6.17 15.24
N VAL A 295 -5.94 -5.39 14.21
CA VAL A 295 -6.55 -5.54 12.88
C VAL A 295 -6.24 -6.93 12.33
N TRP A 296 -7.29 -7.66 11.94
CA TRP A 296 -7.18 -8.97 11.28
C TRP A 296 -7.48 -8.80 9.79
N ALA A 297 -8.64 -8.28 9.41
CA ALA A 297 -8.99 -7.90 8.04
C ALA A 297 -9.24 -6.40 7.91
N ALA A 298 -8.95 -5.83 6.75
CA ALA A 298 -9.24 -4.43 6.40
C ALA A 298 -9.53 -4.30 4.90
N TRP A 299 -10.48 -3.42 4.58
CA TRP A 299 -10.83 -3.00 3.23
C TRP A 299 -11.15 -1.51 3.26
N GLY A 300 -10.67 -0.76 2.26
CA GLY A 300 -11.04 0.64 2.02
C GLY A 300 -11.51 0.83 0.58
N LEU A 301 -12.13 1.99 0.32
CA LEU A 301 -12.61 2.37 -1.01
C LEU A 301 -11.56 2.12 -2.11
N GLY A 302 -12.00 1.48 -3.20
CA GLY A 302 -11.18 1.12 -4.35
C GLY A 302 -10.46 -0.24 -4.25
N GLN A 303 -10.41 -0.89 -3.09
CA GLN A 303 -9.76 -2.20 -2.95
C GLN A 303 -10.58 -3.34 -3.58
N GLY A 304 -9.92 -4.19 -4.37
CA GLY A 304 -10.49 -5.45 -4.88
C GLY A 304 -10.38 -6.62 -3.88
N PRO A 305 -10.73 -7.86 -4.29
CA PRO A 305 -10.58 -9.03 -3.43
C PRO A 305 -9.10 -9.32 -3.11
N LEU A 306 -8.81 -9.63 -1.85
CA LEU A 306 -7.49 -10.07 -1.40
C LEU A 306 -7.40 -11.60 -1.52
N ILE A 307 -6.73 -12.07 -2.56
CA ILE A 307 -6.38 -13.49 -2.75
C ILE A 307 -5.05 -13.78 -2.05
N MET A 308 -5.02 -14.81 -1.22
CA MET A 308 -3.80 -15.20 -0.49
C MET A 308 -2.84 -16.01 -1.38
N PRO A 309 -1.51 -15.79 -1.31
CA PRO A 309 -0.51 -16.60 -2.03
C PRO A 309 -0.69 -18.11 -1.75
N ASP A 310 -0.45 -18.97 -2.73
CA ASP A 310 -0.84 -20.40 -2.67
C ASP A 310 -0.31 -21.19 -1.46
N ASN A 311 0.84 -20.78 -0.93
CA ASN A 311 1.49 -21.36 0.25
C ASN A 311 1.13 -20.66 1.57
N VAL A 312 0.22 -19.68 1.55
CA VAL A 312 -0.14 -18.79 2.66
C VAL A 312 -1.66 -18.78 2.85
N GLY A 313 -2.12 -18.89 4.09
CA GLY A 313 -3.52 -18.69 4.44
C GLY A 313 -3.66 -17.89 5.73
N LYS A 314 -4.83 -17.30 5.97
CA LYS A 314 -5.08 -16.46 7.15
C LYS A 314 -5.74 -17.27 8.26
N PRO A 315 -5.08 -17.43 9.43
CA PRO A 315 -5.53 -18.38 10.44
C PRO A 315 -6.78 -17.88 11.17
N PHE A 316 -7.70 -18.81 11.43
CA PHE A 316 -8.72 -18.69 12.47
C PHE A 316 -9.13 -20.06 13.04
N GLY A 317 -9.98 -20.04 14.06
CA GLY A 317 -10.44 -21.25 14.75
C GLY A 317 -9.46 -21.70 15.83
N ASN A 318 -9.29 -23.00 16.00
CA ASN A 318 -8.65 -23.60 17.17
C ASN A 318 -7.10 -23.63 17.13
N ASP A 319 -6.45 -22.65 16.49
CA ASP A 319 -5.00 -22.70 16.19
C ASP A 319 -4.16 -21.55 16.77
N THR A 320 -3.17 -21.89 17.61
CA THR A 320 -2.17 -20.99 18.22
C THR A 320 -2.69 -19.78 19.01
N SER A 321 -1.76 -18.99 19.55
CA SER A 321 -2.00 -17.66 20.11
C SER A 321 -2.30 -16.57 19.08
N TYR A 322 -2.35 -16.87 17.77
CA TYR A 322 -2.63 -15.89 16.71
C TYR A 322 -4.03 -16.02 16.07
N SER A 323 -4.72 -17.17 16.12
CA SER A 323 -6.08 -17.25 15.57
C SER A 323 -7.10 -16.41 16.35
N PRO A 324 -8.06 -15.74 15.68
CA PRO A 324 -9.32 -15.37 16.29
C PRO A 324 -10.28 -16.58 16.36
N ILE A 325 -11.02 -16.67 17.47
CA ILE A 325 -12.31 -17.38 17.55
C ILE A 325 -13.48 -16.40 17.66
N PHE A 326 -13.18 -15.11 17.87
CA PHE A 326 -14.13 -14.03 18.08
C PHE A 326 -13.56 -12.76 17.47
N LEU A 327 -14.36 -12.09 16.65
CA LEU A 327 -14.02 -10.83 15.98
C LEU A 327 -15.02 -9.74 16.38
N MET A 328 -14.56 -8.49 16.35
CA MET A 328 -15.43 -7.33 16.20
C MET A 328 -15.32 -6.85 14.75
N LEU A 329 -16.46 -6.68 14.09
CA LEU A 329 -16.55 -5.99 12.80
C LEU A 329 -16.84 -4.51 13.06
N GLU A 330 -16.16 -3.65 12.33
CA GLU A 330 -16.35 -2.20 12.26
C GLU A 330 -16.66 -1.84 10.80
N ILE A 331 -17.70 -1.05 10.60
CA ILE A 331 -18.05 -0.47 9.30
C ILE A 331 -18.14 1.04 9.49
N HIS A 332 -17.30 1.78 8.77
CA HIS A 332 -17.29 3.23 8.73
C HIS A 332 -18.07 3.72 7.52
N TYR A 333 -19.01 4.63 7.74
CA TYR A 333 -19.78 5.30 6.69
C TYR A 333 -19.41 6.79 6.62
N ASP A 334 -19.01 7.24 5.44
CA ASP A 334 -18.88 8.66 5.11
C ASP A 334 -20.14 9.09 4.36
N ASN A 335 -21.14 9.54 5.11
CA ASN A 335 -22.47 9.90 4.60
C ASN A 335 -22.65 11.42 4.64
N THR A 336 -21.70 12.15 4.05
CA THR A 336 -21.67 13.62 3.90
C THR A 336 -22.90 14.24 3.21
N ARG A 337 -23.77 13.41 2.61
CA ARG A 337 -25.06 13.81 2.01
C ARG A 337 -26.27 13.50 2.90
N ARG A 338 -26.04 12.89 4.08
CA ARG A 338 -27.03 12.50 5.10
C ARG A 338 -28.22 11.73 4.52
N LEU A 339 -27.91 10.81 3.62
CA LEU A 339 -28.89 9.98 2.93
C LEU A 339 -29.45 8.92 3.89
N ASN A 340 -30.75 8.64 3.77
CA ASN A 340 -31.37 7.48 4.40
C ASN A 340 -30.95 6.22 3.64
N ILE A 341 -30.02 5.45 4.21
CA ILE A 341 -29.42 4.25 3.60
C ILE A 341 -29.72 3.05 4.49
N THR A 342 -30.13 1.95 3.88
CA THR A 342 -30.19 0.63 4.52
C THR A 342 -28.99 -0.20 4.10
N ASP A 343 -28.35 -0.88 5.04
CA ASP A 343 -27.07 -1.57 4.82
C ASP A 343 -27.04 -3.02 5.34
N GLN A 344 -26.21 -3.85 4.71
CA GLN A 344 -25.79 -5.19 5.15
C GLN A 344 -24.32 -5.46 4.76
N SER A 345 -23.46 -4.45 4.85
CA SER A 345 -22.05 -4.53 4.44
C SER A 345 -21.20 -5.37 5.40
N GLY A 346 -19.98 -5.72 5.00
CA GLY A 346 -19.10 -6.58 5.78
C GLY A 346 -18.05 -7.30 4.92
N PHE A 347 -17.64 -8.50 5.34
CA PHE A 347 -16.72 -9.36 4.57
C PHE A 347 -17.36 -10.66 4.12
N ARG A 348 -16.97 -11.14 2.94
CA ARG A 348 -17.06 -12.55 2.54
C ARG A 348 -15.67 -13.19 2.61
N LEU A 349 -15.59 -14.35 3.26
CA LEU A 349 -14.36 -15.11 3.46
C LEU A 349 -14.50 -16.47 2.79
N THR A 350 -13.62 -16.79 1.84
CA THR A 350 -13.47 -18.16 1.33
C THR A 350 -12.34 -18.85 2.11
N TYR A 351 -12.65 -19.97 2.76
CA TYR A 351 -11.75 -20.62 3.70
C TYR A 351 -11.75 -22.15 3.57
N THR A 352 -10.70 -22.81 4.06
CA THR A 352 -10.42 -24.25 3.89
C THR A 352 -9.99 -24.89 5.23
N LYS A 353 -10.24 -26.20 5.39
CA LYS A 353 -9.68 -27.02 6.48
C LYS A 353 -8.28 -27.53 6.14
N THR A 354 -7.94 -27.57 4.86
CA THR A 354 -6.62 -27.92 4.32
C THR A 354 -5.67 -26.75 4.48
N LEU A 355 -5.01 -26.68 5.66
CA LEU A 355 -4.08 -25.59 6.00
C LEU A 355 -2.95 -25.47 4.97
N ARG A 356 -2.69 -24.24 4.52
CA ARG A 356 -1.52 -23.89 3.69
C ARG A 356 -0.26 -23.82 4.55
N LYS A 357 0.91 -23.87 3.91
CA LYS A 357 2.23 -24.00 4.58
C LYS A 357 2.51 -22.94 5.65
N TYR A 358 2.04 -21.70 5.45
CA TYR A 358 2.24 -20.60 6.38
C TYR A 358 0.93 -19.91 6.74
N SER A 359 0.74 -19.61 8.02
CA SER A 359 -0.27 -18.66 8.48
C SER A 359 0.22 -17.22 8.25
N MET A 360 -0.59 -16.32 7.69
CA MET A 360 -0.26 -14.89 7.59
C MET A 360 -0.54 -14.12 8.89
N GLY A 361 0.19 -13.03 9.10
CA GLY A 361 -0.07 -12.02 10.11
C GLY A 361 -0.25 -10.62 9.50
N THR A 362 -0.76 -9.72 10.34
CA THR A 362 -0.93 -8.29 10.08
C THR A 362 -0.26 -7.53 11.22
N MET A 363 0.55 -6.51 10.91
CA MET A 363 1.25 -5.68 11.90
C MET A 363 0.89 -4.21 11.69
N THR A 364 0.35 -3.57 12.72
CA THR A 364 0.09 -2.11 12.70
C THR A 364 1.33 -1.34 13.15
N LEU A 365 1.74 -0.38 12.33
CA LEU A 365 2.88 0.52 12.48
C LEU A 365 2.39 1.98 12.36
N GLY A 366 3.18 2.93 12.85
CA GLY A 366 2.85 4.36 12.79
C GLY A 366 2.77 5.02 14.16
N THR A 367 1.80 5.93 14.32
CA THR A 367 1.60 6.73 15.54
C THR A 367 0.19 6.52 16.07
N ASP A 368 0.07 6.22 17.36
CA ASP A 368 -1.22 6.03 18.03
C ASP A 368 -1.99 7.37 18.04
N PHE A 369 -3.16 7.40 17.42
CA PHE A 369 -3.85 8.65 17.07
C PHE A 369 -4.18 9.59 18.26
N PRO A 370 -4.42 9.15 19.51
CA PRO A 370 -4.63 10.07 20.64
C PRO A 370 -3.45 11.01 20.93
N TRP A 371 -2.27 10.72 20.38
CA TRP A 371 -1.06 11.53 20.51
C TRP A 371 -0.79 12.42 19.29
N ILE A 372 -1.65 12.39 18.26
CA ILE A 372 -1.55 13.27 17.09
C ILE A 372 -2.21 14.61 17.41
N THR A 373 -1.46 15.69 17.22
CA THR A 373 -1.94 17.08 17.32
C THR A 373 -1.22 17.91 16.27
N ILE A 374 -1.95 18.32 15.24
CA ILE A 374 -1.44 19.01 14.07
C ILE A 374 -1.98 20.46 14.11
N PRO A 375 -1.12 21.49 14.13
CA PRO A 375 -1.57 22.88 14.09
C PRO A 375 -2.41 23.17 12.83
N GLN A 376 -3.28 24.18 12.91
CA GLN A 376 -3.99 24.70 11.73
C GLN A 376 -3.02 25.41 10.77
N GLY A 377 -3.40 25.53 9.49
CA GLY A 377 -2.71 26.40 8.53
C GLY A 377 -1.39 25.85 7.96
N GLN A 378 -1.05 24.58 8.19
CA GLN A 378 0.24 24.02 7.77
C GLN A 378 0.14 23.44 6.35
N ALA A 379 0.96 23.90 5.40
CA ALA A 379 1.05 23.31 4.04
C ALA A 379 1.88 22.02 3.98
N SER A 380 2.56 21.69 5.08
CA SER A 380 3.23 20.42 5.34
C SER A 380 3.46 20.31 6.84
N TYR A 381 2.96 19.24 7.46
CA TYR A 381 3.27 18.89 8.84
C TYR A 381 3.42 17.37 8.94
N SER A 382 4.59 16.89 9.36
CA SER A 382 4.90 15.45 9.38
C SER A 382 4.82 14.86 10.78
N VAL A 383 4.03 13.80 10.93
CA VAL A 383 3.97 12.94 12.12
C VAL A 383 4.79 11.68 11.86
N PRO A 384 5.89 11.45 12.58
CA PRO A 384 6.70 10.26 12.40
C PRO A 384 6.32 9.15 13.39
N GLY A 385 6.24 7.93 12.88
CA GLY A 385 6.21 6.68 13.64
C GLY A 385 7.49 5.88 13.42
N VAL A 386 7.88 5.06 14.40
CA VAL A 386 9.07 4.20 14.30
C VAL A 386 8.86 2.90 15.09
N CYS A 387 9.25 1.77 14.49
CA CYS A 387 9.35 0.47 15.12
C CYS A 387 10.83 0.05 15.20
N PRO A 388 11.48 0.22 16.36
CA PRO A 388 12.92 0.09 16.48
C PRO A 388 13.39 -1.37 16.44
N GLN A 389 14.69 -1.54 16.20
CA GLN A 389 15.40 -2.82 16.21
C GLN A 389 15.10 -3.67 17.46
N ASP A 390 14.90 -3.05 18.63
CA ASP A 390 14.65 -3.74 19.91
C ASP A 390 13.32 -4.51 19.88
N CYS A 391 12.34 -4.01 19.11
CA CYS A 391 11.06 -4.65 18.85
C CYS A 391 11.19 -5.77 17.80
N THR A 392 11.79 -5.50 16.66
CA THR A 392 11.92 -6.51 15.59
C THR A 392 12.87 -7.66 15.97
N SER A 393 13.84 -7.42 16.86
CA SER A 393 14.71 -8.47 17.44
C SER A 393 13.94 -9.57 18.19
N GLN A 394 12.67 -9.36 18.52
CA GLN A 394 11.79 -10.40 19.09
C GLN A 394 11.24 -11.39 18.04
N PHE A 395 11.50 -11.18 16.74
CA PHE A 395 11.11 -12.11 15.68
C PHE A 395 11.96 -13.38 15.75
N THR A 396 11.30 -14.54 15.88
CA THR A 396 11.97 -15.86 15.91
C THR A 396 12.39 -16.38 14.54
N THR A 397 12.00 -15.68 13.47
CA THR A 397 12.23 -16.03 12.07
C THR A 397 12.11 -14.75 11.21
N PRO A 398 12.79 -14.66 10.06
CA PRO A 398 12.46 -13.67 9.04
C PRO A 398 10.98 -13.74 8.62
N LEU A 399 10.40 -12.58 8.31
CA LEU A 399 9.02 -12.40 7.91
C LEU A 399 8.96 -11.96 6.44
N ASN A 400 8.25 -12.69 5.61
CA ASN A 400 8.04 -12.36 4.20
C ASN A 400 6.84 -11.42 4.10
N VAL A 401 7.06 -10.15 3.76
CA VAL A 401 5.99 -9.17 3.60
C VAL A 401 5.54 -9.17 2.13
N PHE A 402 4.22 -9.23 1.89
CA PHE A 402 3.62 -9.35 0.54
C PHE A 402 2.59 -8.27 0.21
N GLY A 403 2.12 -7.50 1.21
CA GLY A 403 1.28 -6.33 1.00
C GLY A 403 1.51 -5.27 2.09
N ASN A 404 1.23 -4.01 1.73
CA ASN A 404 1.13 -2.89 2.65
C ASN A 404 -0.21 -2.17 2.46
N PHE A 405 -0.75 -1.56 3.51
CA PHE A 405 -1.91 -0.67 3.46
C PHE A 405 -1.59 0.58 4.27
N PHE A 406 -1.68 1.76 3.65
CA PHE A 406 -1.53 3.05 4.31
C PHE A 406 -2.90 3.62 4.71
N HIS A 407 -2.98 4.31 5.83
CA HIS A 407 -4.22 4.89 6.35
C HIS A 407 -3.99 6.22 7.08
N MET A 408 -4.66 7.25 6.55
CA MET A 408 -4.80 8.63 7.07
C MET A 408 -6.24 9.11 6.71
N HIS A 409 -6.63 10.30 7.16
CA HIS A 409 -7.95 10.89 6.87
C HIS A 409 -7.85 12.03 5.82
N MET A 410 -8.72 13.05 5.91
CA MET A 410 -8.92 14.08 4.88
C MET A 410 -7.74 15.06 4.74
N TRP A 411 -6.99 15.33 5.80
CA TRP A 411 -5.86 16.27 5.79
C TRP A 411 -4.57 15.62 5.29
N GLY A 412 -4.57 14.32 5.01
CA GLY A 412 -3.41 13.63 4.47
C GLY A 412 -2.95 14.18 3.12
N LYS A 413 -1.63 14.35 2.99
CA LYS A 413 -0.95 14.83 1.79
C LYS A 413 -0.11 13.73 1.14
N GLU A 414 0.71 13.06 1.93
CA GLU A 414 1.52 11.91 1.53
C GLU A 414 1.74 10.97 2.73
N MET A 415 2.11 9.72 2.44
CA MET A 415 2.67 8.80 3.43
C MET A 415 3.85 8.04 2.83
N HIS A 416 4.92 7.86 3.60
CA HIS A 416 6.01 6.97 3.24
C HIS A 416 6.50 6.14 4.41
N ALA A 417 7.15 5.01 4.12
CA ALA A 417 7.64 4.09 5.13
C ALA A 417 8.84 3.28 4.65
N LYS A 418 9.88 3.21 5.49
CA LYS A 418 11.17 2.63 5.13
C LYS A 418 11.56 1.48 6.03
N VAL A 419 12.19 0.45 5.46
CA VAL A 419 12.86 -0.62 6.21
C VAL A 419 14.37 -0.38 6.18
N VAL A 420 14.98 -0.26 7.36
CA VAL A 420 16.39 0.10 7.55
C VAL A 420 17.12 -1.03 8.27
N ARG A 421 18.23 -1.51 7.69
CA ARG A 421 19.09 -2.56 8.24
C ARG A 421 20.54 -2.11 8.21
N ASP A 422 21.26 -2.27 9.32
CA ASP A 422 22.69 -1.85 9.45
C ASP A 422 22.95 -0.40 9.00
N GLY A 423 21.97 0.50 9.25
CA GLY A 423 22.03 1.91 8.83
C GLY A 423 21.77 2.17 7.34
N ARG A 424 21.31 1.17 6.58
CA ARG A 424 20.98 1.29 5.15
C ARG A 424 19.48 1.12 4.92
N GLU A 425 18.90 2.04 4.15
CA GLU A 425 17.53 1.89 3.64
C GLU A 425 17.51 0.74 2.61
N LEU A 426 16.60 -0.23 2.79
CA LEU A 426 16.46 -1.40 1.91
C LEU A 426 15.18 -1.38 1.08
N ILE A 427 14.12 -0.78 1.62
CA ILE A 427 12.79 -0.69 1.01
C ILE A 427 12.21 0.69 1.35
N ASP A 428 11.58 1.37 0.39
CA ASP A 428 10.71 2.53 0.61
C ASP A 428 9.32 2.20 0.02
N PHE A 429 8.27 2.34 0.84
CA PHE A 429 6.88 2.31 0.41
C PHE A 429 6.36 3.74 0.41
N ARG A 430 5.61 4.17 -0.61
CA ARG A 430 5.18 5.56 -0.71
C ARG A 430 3.80 5.70 -1.37
N VAL A 431 3.09 6.73 -0.93
CA VAL A 431 2.00 7.43 -1.62
C VAL A 431 2.33 8.92 -1.53
N ARG A 432 2.82 9.51 -2.63
CA ARG A 432 3.17 10.94 -2.76
C ARG A 432 1.93 11.84 -2.81
N TYR A 433 0.80 11.30 -3.25
CA TYR A 433 -0.47 12.01 -3.41
C TYR A 433 -1.59 11.24 -2.73
N TRP A 434 -1.79 11.51 -1.45
CA TRP A 434 -2.84 10.89 -0.65
C TRP A 434 -4.22 11.28 -1.17
N ASP A 435 -5.13 10.31 -1.25
CA ASP A 435 -6.53 10.51 -1.56
C ASP A 435 -7.36 9.72 -0.54
N ASN A 436 -8.00 10.42 0.40
CA ASN A 436 -8.82 9.79 1.43
C ASN A 436 -9.94 8.89 0.85
N ASN A 437 -10.35 9.12 -0.39
CA ASN A 437 -11.40 8.38 -1.08
C ASN A 437 -10.90 7.07 -1.73
N ILE A 438 -9.59 6.81 -1.75
CA ILE A 438 -9.00 5.60 -2.35
C ILE A 438 -7.90 5.06 -1.44
N GLN A 439 -8.28 4.12 -0.57
CA GLN A 439 -7.40 3.48 0.40
C GLN A 439 -7.30 1.99 0.06
N SER A 440 -6.36 1.66 -0.84
CA SER A 440 -6.21 0.31 -1.40
C SER A 440 -4.90 -0.36 -0.97
N LEU A 441 -4.96 -1.67 -0.72
CA LEU A 441 -3.79 -2.50 -0.44
C LEU A 441 -2.77 -2.44 -1.59
N GLN A 442 -1.61 -1.85 -1.32
CA GLN A 442 -0.45 -1.95 -2.19
C GLN A 442 0.17 -3.35 -2.07
N LYS A 443 0.13 -4.13 -3.15
CA LYS A 443 0.90 -5.37 -3.26
C LYS A 443 2.38 -5.01 -3.35
N VAL A 444 3.24 -5.61 -2.52
CA VAL A 444 4.69 -5.38 -2.54
C VAL A 444 5.41 -6.62 -3.05
N SER A 445 6.57 -6.45 -3.66
CA SER A 445 7.42 -7.59 -4.02
C SER A 445 7.92 -8.25 -2.74
N ASN A 446 7.78 -9.57 -2.64
CA ASN A 446 8.12 -10.34 -1.44
C ASN A 446 9.55 -10.03 -0.97
N PHE A 447 9.68 -9.36 0.18
CA PHE A 447 10.96 -9.11 0.84
C PHE A 447 10.98 -9.68 2.26
N ALA A 448 12.17 -9.99 2.75
CA ALA A 448 12.38 -10.48 4.10
C ALA A 448 12.67 -9.31 5.07
N LEU A 449 11.70 -9.02 5.93
CA LEU A 449 11.88 -8.26 7.17
C LEU A 449 12.58 -9.18 8.18
N MET A 450 13.73 -8.77 8.69
CA MET A 450 14.61 -9.58 9.54
C MET A 450 14.49 -9.19 11.01
N PRO A 451 14.83 -10.08 11.95
CA PRO A 451 15.02 -9.71 13.34
C PRO A 451 16.13 -8.66 13.45
N GLY A 452 15.85 -7.51 14.06
CA GLY A 452 16.79 -6.38 14.20
C GLY A 452 16.61 -5.25 13.18
N ASP A 453 15.73 -5.37 12.19
CA ASP A 453 15.42 -4.26 11.28
C ASP A 453 14.73 -3.10 12.02
N ASN A 454 15.01 -1.86 11.62
CA ASN A 454 14.24 -0.68 12.04
C ASN A 454 13.21 -0.34 10.96
N ILE A 455 11.95 -0.11 11.33
CA ILE A 455 10.90 0.31 10.40
C ILE A 455 10.49 1.74 10.74
N GLN A 456 10.59 2.65 9.78
CA GLN A 456 10.22 4.05 9.93
C GLN A 456 8.99 4.36 9.09
N THR A 457 8.13 5.26 9.56
CA THR A 457 6.89 5.68 8.89
C THR A 457 6.71 7.18 9.06
N VAL A 458 6.30 7.90 8.02
CA VAL A 458 6.01 9.33 8.10
C VAL A 458 4.69 9.62 7.39
N CYS A 459 3.77 10.24 8.12
CA CYS A 459 2.50 10.75 7.60
C CYS A 459 2.60 12.27 7.51
N THR A 460 2.47 12.85 6.32
CA THR A 460 2.53 14.32 6.13
C THR A 460 1.14 14.85 5.80
N TYR A 461 0.74 15.93 6.47
CA TYR A 461 -0.58 16.54 6.37
C TYR A 461 -0.55 17.96 5.80
N ASP A 462 -1.63 18.37 5.15
CA ASP A 462 -1.94 19.75 4.78
C ASP A 462 -3.20 20.20 5.53
N THR A 463 -3.04 21.14 6.46
CA THR A 463 -4.12 21.75 7.26
C THR A 463 -4.39 23.21 6.87
N THR A 464 -3.94 23.66 5.68
CA THR A 464 -4.15 25.04 5.20
C THR A 464 -5.62 25.44 5.13
N LYS A 465 -6.51 24.46 4.90
CA LYS A 465 -7.96 24.63 4.82
C LYS A 465 -8.69 24.26 6.13
N SER A 466 -7.98 23.98 7.22
CA SER A 466 -8.59 23.67 8.52
C SER A 466 -8.98 24.93 9.30
N ASN A 467 -10.16 24.89 9.91
CA ASN A 467 -10.69 25.95 10.79
C ASN A 467 -10.19 25.84 12.24
N GLY A 468 -9.30 24.90 12.55
CA GLY A 468 -8.81 24.64 13.90
C GLY A 468 -7.64 23.64 13.94
N THR A 469 -7.03 23.48 15.11
CA THR A 469 -6.04 22.42 15.37
C THR A 469 -6.66 21.06 15.09
N VAL A 470 -6.04 20.27 14.23
CA VAL A 470 -6.48 18.92 13.89
C VAL A 470 -5.94 17.97 14.95
N LEU A 471 -6.83 17.33 15.69
CA LEU A 471 -6.49 16.29 16.67
C LEU A 471 -6.65 14.91 16.03
N GLY A 472 -5.86 13.93 16.45
CA GLY A 472 -6.09 12.55 16.03
C GLY A 472 -7.36 11.95 16.63
N GLY A 473 -7.99 11.04 15.91
CA GLY A 473 -9.32 10.52 16.27
C GLY A 473 -10.08 9.90 15.09
N TYR A 474 -11.32 9.50 15.33
CA TYR A 474 -12.11 8.69 14.40
C TYR A 474 -12.86 9.48 13.32
N ALA A 475 -13.17 10.78 13.50
CA ALA A 475 -13.95 11.52 12.50
C ALA A 475 -13.12 11.83 11.24
N THR A 476 -13.78 12.00 10.08
CA THR A 476 -13.11 12.31 8.79
C THR A 476 -12.26 13.60 8.82
N TYR A 477 -12.51 14.50 9.78
CA TYR A 477 -11.75 15.73 10.02
C TYR A 477 -10.77 15.66 11.21
N ASN A 478 -10.75 14.56 11.96
CA ASN A 478 -9.61 14.16 12.79
C ASN A 478 -8.55 13.48 11.90
N GLU A 479 -7.42 13.05 12.46
CA GLU A 479 -6.40 12.29 11.73
C GLU A 479 -5.97 10.96 12.35
N MET A 480 -5.39 10.11 11.50
CA MET A 480 -4.69 8.88 11.86
C MET A 480 -3.37 8.77 11.09
N CYS A 481 -2.44 7.95 11.59
CA CYS A 481 -1.16 7.68 10.96
C CYS A 481 -0.82 6.19 11.09
N PHE A 482 -1.38 5.36 10.20
CA PHE A 482 -1.18 3.90 10.26
C PHE A 482 -0.66 3.29 8.96
N LEU A 483 0.27 2.36 9.12
CA LEU A 483 0.73 1.41 8.11
C LEU A 483 0.39 0.01 8.60
N PHE A 484 -0.27 -0.80 7.78
CA PHE A 484 -0.47 -2.22 8.03
C PHE A 484 0.41 -3.04 7.09
N LEU A 485 1.32 -3.85 7.61
CA LEU A 485 2.08 -4.81 6.82
C LEU A 485 1.43 -6.20 6.90
N LEU A 486 1.21 -6.82 5.73
CA LEU A 486 0.72 -8.18 5.58
C LEU A 486 1.91 -9.10 5.31
N TYR A 487 2.12 -10.11 6.18
CA TYR A 487 3.35 -10.90 6.18
C TYR A 487 3.13 -12.38 6.54
N TYR A 488 4.12 -13.24 6.29
CA TYR A 488 4.13 -14.63 6.74
C TYR A 488 5.56 -15.15 7.03
N PRO A 489 5.75 -16.05 8.01
CA PRO A 489 4.74 -16.62 8.91
C PRO A 489 4.29 -15.61 9.99
N ALA A 490 3.07 -15.79 10.50
CA ALA A 490 2.51 -14.97 11.58
C ALA A 490 3.37 -15.03 12.87
N VAL A 491 3.59 -13.89 13.52
CA VAL A 491 4.25 -13.80 14.83
C VAL A 491 3.40 -13.00 15.82
N THR A 492 3.71 -13.11 17.12
CA THR A 492 2.93 -12.47 18.19
C THR A 492 3.25 -10.98 18.39
N LEU A 493 3.56 -10.23 17.32
CA LEU A 493 3.63 -8.76 17.31
C LEU A 493 2.46 -8.15 16.50
N PRO A 494 1.30 -7.89 17.14
CA PRO A 494 0.18 -7.17 16.53
C PRO A 494 0.46 -5.69 16.23
N THR A 495 1.12 -4.95 17.14
CA THR A 495 1.26 -3.49 17.04
C THR A 495 2.63 -2.99 17.51
N CYS A 496 3.14 -1.98 16.81
CA CYS A 496 4.38 -1.27 17.13
C CYS A 496 4.18 0.21 16.79
N LEU A 497 3.71 1.00 17.77
CA LEU A 497 3.21 2.36 17.58
C LEU A 497 3.93 3.37 18.46
N VAL A 498 4.06 4.61 17.99
CA VAL A 498 4.49 5.73 18.83
C VAL A 498 3.33 6.22 19.69
N GLU A 499 3.50 6.10 21.01
CA GLU A 499 2.64 6.59 22.08
C GLU A 499 3.43 7.70 22.84
N ASN A 500 2.98 8.95 22.82
CA ASN A 500 3.62 10.08 23.54
C ASN A 500 5.15 10.19 23.35
N SER A 501 5.65 10.19 22.11
CA SER A 501 7.09 10.21 21.76
C SER A 501 7.92 8.98 22.16
N LEU A 502 7.27 7.88 22.58
CA LEU A 502 7.90 6.59 22.89
C LEU A 502 7.31 5.51 21.98
N THR A 503 8.11 4.58 21.45
CA THR A 503 7.52 3.42 20.76
C THR A 503 7.10 2.37 21.77
N THR A 504 5.82 2.02 21.80
CA THR A 504 5.29 0.80 22.42
C THR A 504 5.12 -0.28 21.37
N CYS A 505 5.83 -1.39 21.53
CA CYS A 505 5.54 -2.63 20.82
C CYS A 505 4.97 -3.69 21.78
N SER A 506 3.80 -4.23 21.40
CA SER A 506 2.98 -5.09 22.26
C SER A 506 3.03 -6.54 21.80
N TYR A 507 3.68 -7.42 22.57
CA TYR A 507 3.75 -8.85 22.27
C TYR A 507 2.65 -9.60 23.00
N GLY A 508 1.84 -10.36 22.26
CA GLY A 508 0.55 -10.94 22.68
C GLY A 508 0.50 -11.51 24.11
N GLY A 509 0.22 -10.64 25.10
CA GLY A 509 0.11 -10.99 26.51
C GLY A 509 1.43 -11.29 27.25
N LYS A 510 2.61 -10.95 26.72
CA LYS A 510 3.91 -11.32 27.32
C LYS A 510 4.89 -10.19 27.61
N SER A 511 5.00 -9.18 26.74
CA SER A 511 5.87 -8.01 26.97
C SER A 511 5.29 -6.75 26.33
N LYS A 512 5.46 -5.60 26.98
CA LYS A 512 5.65 -4.31 26.30
C LYS A 512 7.15 -4.02 26.29
N ILE A 513 7.70 -3.66 25.13
CA ILE A 513 8.98 -2.93 25.09
C ILE A 513 8.61 -1.48 24.79
N THR A 514 9.13 -0.57 25.61
CA THR A 514 8.97 0.88 25.45
C THR A 514 10.35 1.45 25.19
N ALA A 515 10.60 1.93 23.97
CA ALA A 515 11.90 2.41 23.55
C ALA A 515 11.95 3.94 23.51
N ASN A 516 12.99 4.53 24.11
CA ASN A 516 13.34 5.95 23.95
C ASN A 516 14.03 6.20 22.59
N GLN A 517 13.50 5.61 21.52
CA GLN A 517 13.85 5.98 20.14
C GLN A 517 12.76 6.92 19.61
N LEU A 518 12.91 8.20 19.95
CA LEU A 518 12.57 9.24 18.98
C LEU A 518 13.24 8.90 17.64
N PRO A 519 12.68 9.26 16.47
CA PRO A 519 13.24 8.88 15.17
C PRO A 519 14.62 9.51 14.89
N LEU A 520 15.68 8.87 15.39
CA LEU A 520 17.06 9.32 15.28
C LEU A 520 17.49 9.28 13.82
N GLY A 521 17.52 10.46 13.18
CA GLY A 521 17.94 10.59 11.80
C GLY A 521 16.83 10.42 10.77
N ILE A 522 15.54 10.38 11.16
CA ILE A 522 14.54 10.96 10.23
C ILE A 522 14.88 12.44 10.19
N SER A 523 15.39 12.88 9.04
CA SER A 523 15.50 14.30 8.78
C SER A 523 14.07 14.83 8.65
N LEU A 524 13.58 15.50 9.70
CA LEU A 524 12.44 16.41 9.61
C LEU A 524 12.90 17.60 8.75
N LEU A 525 12.98 17.37 7.43
CA LEU A 525 13.74 18.21 6.52
C LEU A 525 13.24 19.66 6.59
N PRO A 526 14.05 20.61 7.10
CA PRO A 526 13.63 22.00 7.27
C PRO A 526 13.60 22.71 5.91
N GLY A 527 12.58 22.40 5.11
CA GLY A 527 12.34 23.02 3.82
C GLY A 527 12.71 22.19 2.59
N GLU A 528 12.22 20.95 2.45
CA GLU A 528 11.93 20.39 1.10
C GLU A 528 10.71 21.07 0.44
N ALA A 529 10.52 22.36 0.69
CA ALA A 529 9.57 23.21 -0.03
C ALA A 529 10.09 23.59 -1.44
N ASN A 530 11.31 23.18 -1.81
CA ASN A 530 11.97 23.40 -3.11
C ASN A 530 12.98 22.27 -3.45
N ALA A 531 12.73 21.02 -3.06
CA ALA A 531 13.62 19.89 -3.32
C ALA A 531 12.88 18.73 -4.01
N PRO A 532 12.80 18.74 -5.35
CA PRO A 532 12.29 17.59 -6.11
C PRO A 532 13.36 16.48 -6.21
N GLY A 533 12.92 15.24 -6.39
CA GLY A 533 13.76 14.14 -6.89
C GLY A 533 14.65 13.42 -5.86
N ALA A 534 14.05 12.61 -4.99
CA ALA A 534 14.77 11.71 -4.07
C ALA A 534 14.63 10.20 -4.42
N MET A 535 14.46 9.85 -5.71
CA MET A 535 14.30 8.45 -6.18
C MET A 535 15.61 7.74 -6.55
N CYS A 536 16.68 7.97 -5.77
CA CYS A 536 17.96 7.29 -5.94
C CYS A 536 18.40 6.61 -4.63
N PRO A 537 18.47 5.26 -4.54
CA PRO A 537 19.36 4.64 -3.57
C PRO A 537 20.79 5.07 -3.89
N ALA A 538 21.53 5.59 -2.90
CA ALA A 538 22.93 5.96 -3.11
C ALA A 538 23.72 4.75 -3.66
N PRO A 539 24.50 4.91 -4.74
CA PRO A 539 25.15 3.78 -5.40
C PRO A 539 26.05 3.04 -4.39
N ALA A 540 25.84 1.73 -4.28
CA ALA A 540 26.54 0.91 -3.28
C ALA A 540 28.06 1.08 -3.43
N VAL A 541 28.68 1.71 -2.44
CA VAL A 541 30.13 1.99 -2.45
C VAL A 541 30.87 0.66 -2.45
N ASN A 542 31.32 0.26 -3.63
CA ASN A 542 31.84 -1.07 -3.90
C ASN A 542 33.30 -1.18 -3.44
N VAL A 543 33.52 -1.15 -2.13
CA VAL A 543 34.84 -1.21 -1.48
C VAL A 543 35.48 -2.57 -1.78
N SER A 544 36.24 -2.61 -2.87
CA SER A 544 36.91 -3.80 -3.37
C SER A 544 38.38 -3.48 -3.67
N SER A 545 39.25 -4.21 -2.97
CA SER A 545 40.72 -4.29 -3.14
C SER A 545 41.56 -3.05 -2.73
N PRO A 546 42.66 -3.24 -1.98
CA PRO A 546 43.62 -2.17 -1.69
C PRO A 546 44.60 -1.95 -2.84
N ALA A 547 44.93 -0.68 -3.12
CA ALA A 547 46.02 -0.32 -4.03
C ALA A 547 47.40 -0.45 -3.33
N PRO A 548 48.48 -0.80 -4.07
CA PRO A 548 49.82 -0.98 -3.49
C PRO A 548 50.49 0.37 -3.14
N PRO A 549 51.49 0.36 -2.24
CA PRO A 549 52.19 1.58 -1.82
C PRO A 549 53.08 2.14 -2.93
N VAL A 550 52.88 3.41 -3.28
CA VAL A 550 53.77 4.17 -4.19
C VAL A 550 54.67 5.08 -3.36
N SER A 551 55.97 5.06 -3.65
CA SER A 551 57.01 5.77 -2.89
C SER A 551 57.17 7.25 -3.26
N SER A 552 57.34 8.06 -2.22
CA SER A 552 57.99 9.39 -2.17
C SER A 552 58.72 9.92 -3.42
N ASN A 553 58.47 11.20 -3.76
CA ASN A 553 59.50 12.24 -3.62
C ASN A 553 58.97 13.69 -3.79
N SER A 554 59.74 14.66 -3.25
CA SER A 554 59.91 16.10 -3.60
C SER A 554 58.78 16.88 -4.34
N SER A 555 58.46 18.13 -4.01
CA SER A 555 59.06 19.09 -3.05
C SER A 555 58.23 20.38 -2.94
N SER A 556 58.32 21.10 -1.81
CA SER A 556 57.71 22.44 -1.62
C SER A 556 58.74 23.48 -1.16
N PRO A 557 58.75 24.71 -1.74
CA PRO A 557 59.60 25.80 -1.26
C PRO A 557 58.92 26.64 -0.16
N SER A 558 59.31 26.36 1.08
CA SER A 558 59.62 27.33 2.17
C SER A 558 58.82 28.65 2.33
N ALA A 559 58.16 28.77 3.49
CA ALA A 559 58.10 30.01 4.29
C ALA A 559 58.23 29.67 5.80
N LYS A 560 58.63 30.64 6.64
CA LYS A 560 59.03 30.51 8.07
C LYS A 560 58.85 31.88 8.78
N PRO A 561 58.98 32.00 10.13
CA PRO A 561 58.68 31.05 11.22
C PRO A 561 57.99 31.71 12.46
N GLY A 562 57.64 30.91 13.49
CA GLY A 562 57.38 31.35 14.87
C GLY A 562 56.15 30.70 15.53
N GLY A 563 56.16 30.19 16.76
CA GLY A 563 57.23 30.10 17.78
C GLY A 563 56.95 29.01 18.86
N ALA A 564 57.74 29.00 19.94
CA ALA A 564 57.72 28.05 21.08
C ALA A 564 56.37 27.99 21.86
N SER A 565 55.99 26.97 22.67
CA SER A 565 56.48 25.59 23.01
C SER A 565 55.25 24.74 23.48
N SER A 566 55.21 23.59 24.17
CA SER A 566 56.05 22.76 25.09
C SER A 566 55.62 21.26 24.91
N VAL A 567 56.28 20.15 25.32
CA VAL A 567 56.99 19.70 26.55
C VAL A 567 56.03 19.59 27.77
N ALA A 568 55.71 18.43 28.38
CA ALA A 568 56.25 17.05 28.22
C ALA A 568 55.32 15.88 28.69
N LYS A 569 55.52 14.69 28.08
CA LYS A 569 55.71 13.34 28.70
C LYS A 569 54.73 12.72 29.73
N SER A 570 54.08 11.61 29.30
CA SER A 570 54.16 10.22 29.87
C SER A 570 53.51 9.90 31.24
N ARG A 571 53.17 8.66 31.67
CA ARG A 571 53.37 7.23 31.25
C ARG A 571 52.01 6.48 31.38
N TRP A 572 51.65 5.37 30.69
CA TRP A 572 52.25 4.02 30.51
C TRP A 572 52.21 3.06 31.72
N SER A 573 52.02 1.75 31.45
CA SER A 573 51.75 0.59 32.35
C SER A 573 50.28 0.37 32.72
N LEU A 574 49.56 -0.74 32.44
CA LEU A 574 49.82 -2.09 31.87
C LEU A 574 50.33 -3.22 32.80
N ALA A 575 49.37 -3.94 33.42
CA ALA A 575 49.37 -5.37 33.80
C ALA A 575 47.90 -5.72 34.16
N LEU A 576 47.19 -6.77 33.72
CA LEU A 576 47.47 -8.18 33.36
C LEU A 576 47.68 -9.11 34.58
N VAL A 577 46.73 -10.03 34.83
CA VAL A 577 46.92 -11.50 35.03
C VAL A 577 45.67 -12.20 35.65
N LEU A 578 45.15 -13.19 34.91
CA LEU A 578 44.45 -14.45 35.27
C LEU A 578 43.39 -14.58 36.40
N ALA A 579 42.21 -15.06 35.95
CA ALA A 579 41.52 -16.29 36.35
C ALA A 579 40.82 -16.47 37.72
N GLY A 580 39.62 -17.07 37.67
CA GLY A 580 38.87 -17.60 38.81
C GLY A 580 37.51 -18.13 38.35
N ALA A 581 37.34 -19.45 38.25
CA ALA A 581 36.08 -20.09 37.90
C ALA A 581 35.35 -20.60 39.16
N GLY A 582 34.02 -20.50 39.18
CA GLY A 582 33.19 -21.01 40.27
C GLY A 582 31.71 -20.79 40.00
N ALA A 583 30.95 -21.87 39.87
CA ALA A 583 29.49 -21.84 39.77
C ALA A 583 28.85 -22.24 41.12
N VAL A 584 27.57 -21.91 41.33
CA VAL A 584 26.55 -22.83 41.87
C VAL A 584 25.15 -22.17 41.79
N LEU A 585 24.12 -23.01 41.70
CA LEU A 585 22.69 -22.66 41.64
C LEU A 585 22.17 -22.12 42.99
N TRP A 586 21.01 -21.44 42.98
CA TRP A 586 19.73 -21.98 43.50
C TRP A 586 18.66 -20.88 43.67
N LEU A 587 17.72 -20.80 42.73
CA LEU A 587 16.29 -21.13 42.90
C LEU A 587 15.50 -20.89 41.60
#